data_AF-A0A8K0MBZ1-F1
#
_entry.id   AF-A0A8K0MBZ1-F1
#
_cell.length_a   1.000
_cell.length_b   1.000
_cell.length_c   1.000
_cell.angle_alpha   90.00
_cell.angle_beta   90.00
_cell.angle_gamma   90.00
#
_symmetry.space_group_name_H-M   'P 1'
#
loop_
_entity.id
_entity.type
_entity.pdbx_description
1 polymer ?
#
loop_
_entity_poly.entity_id
_entity_poly.type
_entity_poly.pdbx_seq_one_letter_code
_entity_poly.pdbx_strand_id
1 'polypeptide(L)'
;MASFLPLNIDILPLTTRLAPEPHHRSLSRISATAATMGLVDAKNPVPQHQRFYQSAYKAHTRLWLINPRSRFLMTPYLIILWGSAAAGLYGAGRKVLGYKTYFGSE
;
A
#
# COMPACT_ATOMS: atom_id res chain seq x y z
N MET A 1 -38.96 -7.22 -19.57
CA MET A 1 -38.04 -8.02 -18.73
C MET A 1 -36.65 -7.50 -18.99
N ALA A 2 -36.00 -6.93 -17.97
CA ALA A 2 -34.85 -6.04 -18.10
C ALA A 2 -33.57 -6.79 -18.45
N SER A 3 -32.92 -6.31 -19.51
CA SER A 3 -31.59 -6.70 -19.97
C SER A 3 -30.53 -6.04 -19.07
N PHE A 4 -29.71 -6.85 -18.41
CA PHE A 4 -28.50 -6.41 -17.71
C PHE A 4 -27.41 -6.08 -18.74
N LEU A 5 -27.01 -4.81 -18.84
CA LEU A 5 -25.78 -4.39 -19.52
C LEU A 5 -24.72 -3.98 -18.49
N PRO A 6 -23.43 -4.25 -18.75
CA PRO A 6 -22.35 -4.10 -17.79
C PRO A 6 -21.90 -2.64 -17.63
N LEU A 7 -21.55 -2.30 -16.39
CA LEU A 7 -21.13 -0.98 -15.91
C LEU A 7 -19.72 -0.65 -16.42
N ASN A 8 -19.65 0.08 -17.54
CA ASN A 8 -18.42 0.66 -18.09
C ASN A 8 -18.11 1.97 -17.34
N ILE A 9 -17.17 1.92 -16.39
CA ILE A 9 -16.72 3.07 -15.60
C ILE A 9 -15.60 3.75 -16.38
N ASP A 10 -15.96 4.72 -17.24
CA ASP A 10 -15.03 5.73 -17.78
C ASP A 10 -15.83 6.86 -18.45
N ILE A 11 -16.19 7.92 -17.69
CA ILE A 11 -16.49 9.23 -18.28
C ILE A 11 -15.90 10.34 -17.40
N LEU A 12 -15.09 11.16 -18.06
CA LEU A 12 -14.29 12.34 -17.67
C LEU A 12 -15.05 13.50 -16.95
N PRO A 13 -14.33 14.52 -16.42
CA PRO A 13 -14.77 15.36 -15.33
C PRO A 13 -15.69 16.49 -15.79
N LEU A 14 -16.73 16.76 -15.00
CA LEU A 14 -17.68 17.85 -15.16
C LEU A 14 -17.03 19.20 -14.77
N THR A 15 -16.11 19.69 -15.61
CA THR A 15 -15.77 21.12 -15.64
C THR A 15 -16.67 21.80 -16.68
N THR A 16 -17.24 22.94 -16.31
CA THR A 16 -18.23 23.74 -17.07
C THR A 16 -19.69 23.38 -16.82
N ARG A 17 -20.22 23.86 -15.68
CA ARG A 17 -21.41 24.75 -15.64
C ARG A 17 -21.52 25.31 -14.22
N LEU A 18 -21.55 26.64 -14.11
CA LEU A 18 -21.71 27.48 -12.91
C LEU A 18 -20.41 27.91 -12.21
N ALA A 19 -19.82 29.00 -12.71
CA ALA A 19 -19.18 30.00 -11.86
C ALA A 19 -20.04 31.29 -11.93
N PRO A 20 -20.02 32.23 -10.97
CA PRO A 20 -19.38 32.21 -9.64
C PRO A 20 -20.32 32.65 -8.49
N GLU A 21 -20.35 31.94 -7.35
CA GLU A 21 -20.94 32.47 -6.11
C GLU A 21 -19.82 32.96 -5.17
N PRO A 22 -19.68 34.29 -4.93
CA PRO A 22 -18.63 34.83 -4.07
C PRO A 22 -19.07 34.73 -2.60
N HIS A 23 -18.89 33.56 -2.00
CA HIS A 23 -18.95 33.45 -0.54
C HIS A 23 -17.54 33.69 0.01
N HIS A 24 -17.37 34.86 0.62
CA HIS A 24 -16.19 35.29 1.36
C HIS A 24 -15.85 34.28 2.47
N ARG A 25 -15.15 33.19 2.14
CA ARG A 25 -14.44 32.38 3.13
C ARG A 25 -13.22 33.18 3.57
N SER A 26 -13.46 34.02 4.55
CA SER A 26 -12.45 34.59 5.43
C SER A 26 -11.72 33.43 6.10
N LEU A 27 -10.66 32.95 5.43
CA LEU A 27 -9.65 32.13 6.06
C LEU A 27 -8.94 33.06 7.04
N SER A 28 -9.37 33.03 8.30
CA SER A 28 -8.53 33.43 9.41
C SER A 28 -7.26 32.58 9.31
N ARG A 29 -6.26 33.16 8.64
CA ARG A 29 -4.88 32.70 8.70
C ARG A 29 -4.55 32.76 10.19
N ILE A 30 -4.66 31.63 10.87
CA ILE A 30 -4.11 31.46 12.20
C ILE A 30 -2.63 31.77 12.02
N SER A 31 -2.28 32.96 12.51
CA SER A 31 -0.92 33.48 12.56
C SER A 31 -0.05 32.42 13.20
N ALA A 32 1.04 32.14 12.48
CA ALA A 32 2.20 31.41 12.90
C ALA A 32 2.50 31.54 14.41
N THR A 33 2.04 30.58 15.20
CA THR A 33 2.87 30.04 16.28
C THR A 33 3.63 28.88 15.68
N ALA A 34 4.76 29.23 15.06
CA ALA A 34 5.80 28.32 14.64
C ALA A 34 6.40 27.65 15.89
N ALA A 35 5.67 26.73 16.48
CA ALA A 35 6.21 25.81 17.45
C ALA A 35 7.12 24.83 16.67
N THR A 36 8.40 25.21 16.59
CA THR A 36 9.56 24.30 16.46
C THR A 36 9.36 23.11 15.50
N MET A 37 9.55 23.36 14.21
CA MET A 37 9.84 22.30 13.24
C MET A 37 11.28 21.82 13.41
N GLY A 38 11.47 20.92 14.38
CA GLY A 38 12.62 20.01 14.44
C GLY A 38 13.94 20.63 14.91
N LEU A 39 14.72 19.81 15.60
CA LEU A 39 16.08 20.09 16.06
C LEU A 39 17.08 20.42 14.92
N VAL A 40 16.65 20.36 13.65
CA VAL A 40 17.48 20.50 12.44
C VAL A 40 16.67 21.18 11.34
N ASP A 41 17.24 22.21 10.72
CA ASP A 41 16.71 22.87 9.51
C ASP A 41 16.89 21.95 8.29
N ALA A 42 16.06 20.89 8.23
CA ALA A 42 16.04 19.93 7.14
C ALA A 42 14.81 20.15 6.27
N LYS A 43 15.00 20.19 4.95
CA LYS A 43 13.91 20.30 3.98
C LYS A 43 12.89 19.19 4.22
N ASN A 44 11.61 19.56 4.37
CA ASN A 44 10.52 18.61 4.51
C ASN A 44 10.48 17.61 3.32
N PRO A 45 10.63 16.29 3.55
CA PRO A 45 10.61 15.28 2.49
C PRO A 45 9.20 14.74 2.18
N VAL A 46 8.17 15.13 2.95
CA VAL A 46 6.80 14.60 2.81
C VAL A 46 6.21 14.80 1.41
N PRO A 47 6.27 15.99 0.78
CA PRO A 47 5.72 16.19 -0.56
C PRO A 47 6.37 15.31 -1.63
N GLN A 48 7.66 15.00 -1.48
CA GLN A 48 8.44 14.16 -2.39
C GLN A 48 7.96 12.71 -2.29
N HIS A 49 7.79 12.20 -1.07
CA HIS A 49 7.23 10.88 -0.84
C HIS A 49 5.79 10.78 -1.33
N GLN A 50 4.95 11.79 -1.08
CA GLN A 50 3.56 11.80 -1.56
C GLN A 50 3.48 11.71 -3.08
N ARG A 51 4.27 12.49 -3.82
CA ARG A 51 4.34 12.41 -5.29
C ARG A 51 4.81 11.03 -5.78
N PHE A 52 5.82 10.46 -5.11
CA PHE A 52 6.33 9.13 -5.42
C PHE A 52 5.24 8.07 -5.26
N TYR A 53 4.59 8.00 -4.10
CA TYR A 53 3.52 7.03 -3.84
C TYR A 53 2.32 7.24 -4.76
N GLN A 54 1.90 8.49 -5.02
CA GLN A 54 0.81 8.79 -5.94
C GLN A 54 1.11 8.35 -7.38
N SER A 55 2.35 8.54 -7.85
CA SER A 55 2.75 8.10 -9.21
C SER A 55 2.68 6.58 -9.36
N ALA A 56 3.08 5.84 -8.32
CA ALA A 56 3.07 4.39 -8.35
C ALA A 56 1.70 3.76 -8.01
N TYR A 57 0.82 4.50 -7.34
CA TYR A 57 -0.62 4.20 -7.27
C TYR A 57 -1.27 4.30 -8.66
N LYS A 58 -0.95 5.33 -9.46
CA LYS A 58 -1.41 5.44 -10.86
C LYS A 58 -0.90 4.29 -11.73
N ALA A 59 0.30 3.78 -11.46
CA ALA A 59 0.84 2.59 -12.10
C ALA A 59 0.27 1.27 -11.54
N HIS A 60 -0.73 1.33 -10.65
CA HIS A 60 -1.38 0.18 -10.00
C HIS A 60 -0.41 -0.81 -9.33
N THR A 61 0.75 -0.32 -8.90
CA THR A 61 1.70 -1.14 -8.14
C THR A 61 1.21 -1.32 -6.70
N ARG A 62 1.39 -2.51 -6.13
CA ARG A 62 1.01 -2.79 -4.74
C ARG A 62 1.89 -2.00 -3.78
N LEU A 63 1.33 -1.51 -2.67
CA LEU A 63 2.08 -0.74 -1.67
C LEU A 63 3.30 -1.48 -1.13
N TRP A 64 3.23 -2.81 -0.97
CA TRP A 64 4.36 -3.63 -0.51
C TRP A 64 5.45 -3.83 -1.58
N LEU A 65 5.29 -3.32 -2.80
CA LEU A 65 6.23 -3.47 -3.92
C LEU A 65 6.72 -2.13 -4.47
N ILE A 66 6.13 -1.03 -4.03
CA ILE A 66 6.31 0.31 -4.58
C ILE A 66 7.73 0.84 -4.43
N ASN A 67 8.42 0.46 -3.35
CA ASN A 67 9.79 0.89 -3.09
C ASN A 67 10.77 -0.06 -3.81
N PRO A 68 11.81 0.44 -4.50
CA PRO A 68 12.82 -0.40 -5.15
C PRO A 68 13.50 -1.38 -4.17
N ARG A 69 13.70 -0.98 -2.91
CA ARG A 69 14.25 -1.87 -1.87
C ARG A 69 13.28 -3.01 -1.51
N SER A 70 11.98 -2.80 -1.70
CA SER A 70 10.96 -3.76 -1.28
C SER A 70 11.11 -5.11 -1.96
N ARG A 71 11.56 -5.14 -3.23
CA ARG A 71 11.82 -6.40 -3.95
C ARG A 71 12.86 -7.27 -3.24
N PHE A 72 13.95 -6.67 -2.78
CA PHE A 72 15.02 -7.38 -2.07
C PHE A 72 14.60 -7.91 -0.70
N LEU A 73 13.66 -7.25 -0.03
CA LEU A 73 13.15 -7.69 1.27
C LEU A 73 12.00 -8.70 1.13
N MET A 74 11.15 -8.53 0.12
CA MET A 74 9.99 -9.41 -0.10
C MET A 74 10.42 -10.79 -0.63
N THR A 75 11.45 -10.90 -1.47
CA THR A 75 11.91 -12.19 -1.98
C THR A 75 12.30 -13.19 -0.89
N PRO A 76 13.22 -12.88 0.05
CA PRO A 76 13.56 -13.81 1.13
C PRO A 76 12.38 -14.05 2.09
N TYR A 77 11.55 -13.04 2.34
CA TYR A 77 10.34 -13.20 3.15
C TYR A 77 9.38 -14.25 2.57
N LEU A 78 9.10 -14.19 1.26
CA LEU A 78 8.24 -15.17 0.59
C LEU A 78 8.83 -16.58 0.62
N ILE A 79 10.16 -16.72 0.45
CA ILE A 79 10.85 -18.02 0.49
C ILE A 79 10.73 -18.65 1.87
N ILE A 80 11.00 -17.87 2.93
CA ILE A 80 10.91 -18.37 4.31
C ILE A 80 9.47 -18.68 4.68
N LEU A 81 8.51 -17.84 4.27
CA LEU A 81 7.10 -18.06 4.56
C LEU A 81 6.61 -19.38 3.94
N TRP A 82 6.80 -19.56 2.63
CA TRP A 82 6.37 -20.79 1.95
C TRP A 82 7.22 -22.00 2.31
N GLY A 83 8.52 -21.80 2.58
CA GLY A 83 9.41 -22.85 3.06
C GLY A 83 8.99 -23.38 4.43
N SER A 84 8.67 -22.49 5.37
CA SER A 84 8.19 -22.88 6.70
C SER A 84 6.79 -23.50 6.66
N ALA A 85 5.90 -23.01 5.79
CA ALA A 85 4.58 -23.61 5.58
C ALA A 85 4.72 -25.04 5.02
N ALA A 86 5.55 -25.25 4.00
CA ALA A 86 5.81 -26.56 3.42
C ALA A 86 6.47 -27.51 4.43
N ALA A 87 7.45 -27.02 5.21
CA ALA A 87 8.08 -27.80 6.27
C ALA A 87 7.07 -28.19 7.35
N GLY A 88 6.18 -27.27 7.76
CA GLY A 88 5.12 -27.55 8.72
C GLY A 88 4.14 -28.61 8.21
N LEU A 89 3.72 -28.51 6.95
CA LEU A 89 2.85 -29.51 6.32
C LEU A 89 3.54 -30.88 6.20
N TYR A 90 4.83 -30.90 5.87
CA TYR A 90 5.63 -32.12 5.84
C TYR A 90 5.74 -32.78 7.22
N GLY A 91 6.02 -32.01 8.26
CA GLY A 91 6.06 -32.50 9.65
C GLY A 91 4.70 -33.00 10.12
N ALA A 92 3.63 -32.27 9.81
CA ALA A 92 2.25 -32.69 10.12
C ALA A 92 1.87 -33.97 9.36
N GLY A 93 2.19 -34.09 8.08
CA GLY A 93 1.95 -35.29 7.28
C GLY A 93 2.69 -36.50 7.84
N ARG A 94 3.98 -36.34 8.17
CA ARG A 94 4.77 -37.38 8.84
C ARG A 94 4.18 -37.77 10.20
N LYS A 95 3.64 -36.81 10.96
CA LYS A 95 2.99 -37.06 12.25
C LYS A 95 1.72 -37.90 12.12
N VAL A 96 0.90 -37.64 11.09
CA VAL A 96 -0.29 -38.46 10.79
C VAL A 96 0.11 -39.88 10.42
N LEU A 97 1.23 -40.06 9.73
CA LEU A 97 1.79 -41.36 9.38
C LEU A 97 2.51 -42.08 10.55
N GLY A 98 2.51 -41.51 11.75
CA GLY A 98 3.05 -42.13 12.96
C GLY A 98 4.54 -41.86 13.23
N TYR A 99 5.24 -41.14 12.35
CA TYR A 99 6.65 -40.80 12.54
C TYR A 99 6.84 -39.73 13.62
N LYS A 100 7.85 -39.90 14.48
CA LYS A 100 8.08 -39.00 15.64
C LYS A 100 9.02 -37.84 15.33
N THR A 101 9.84 -37.96 14.29
CA THR A 101 10.89 -36.99 13.96
C THR A 101 10.75 -36.44 12.53
N TYR A 102 11.39 -35.30 12.26
CA TYR A 102 11.36 -34.70 10.92
C TYR A 102 12.18 -35.48 9.89
N PHE A 103 13.29 -36.11 10.29
CA PHE A 103 14.23 -36.76 9.35
C PHE A 103 14.51 -38.24 9.63
N GLY A 104 14.05 -38.81 10.76
CA GLY A 104 14.27 -40.21 11.10
C GLY A 104 13.10 -41.12 10.72
N SER A 105 13.37 -42.40 10.54
CA SER A 105 12.38 -43.45 10.33
C SER A 105 11.76 -43.99 11.62
N GLU A 106 12.30 -43.62 12.78
CA GLU A 106 11.77 -43.96 14.12
C GLU A 106 10.72 -42.95 14.63
#